data_AF-I1BVW5-F1
#
_entry.id   AF-I1BVW5-F1
#
_cell.length_a   1.000
_cell.length_b   1.000
_cell.length_c   1.000
_cell.angle_alpha   90.00
_cell.angle_beta   90.00
_cell.angle_gamma   90.00
#
_symmetry.space_group_name_H-M   'P 1'
#
loop_
_entity.id
_entity.type
_entity.pdbx_description
1 polymer ?
#
loop_
_entity_poly.entity_id
_entity_poly.type
_entity_poly.pdbx_seq_one_letter_code
_entity_poly.pdbx_strand_id
1 'polypeptide(L)'
;MSDPILPHSPSISAYMSVHEATNLAYVRYFGQVDQATKATFKSLNARQFTLDYTLSDGTTGQVSIPFKTPLTDRQEVRPVLESMAKEAEDALGLVRKEMMFF
;
A
#
# COMPACT_ATOMS: atom_id res chain seq x y z
N MET A 1 14.82 15.59 -12.91
CA MET A 1 13.59 15.88 -12.15
C MET A 1 13.64 15.03 -10.89
N SER A 2 13.73 15.65 -9.72
CA SER A 2 13.66 14.91 -8.44
C SER A 2 12.24 14.39 -8.24
N ASP A 3 12.14 13.17 -7.76
CA ASP A 3 10.87 12.60 -7.33
C ASP A 3 10.38 13.39 -6.10
N PRO A 4 9.21 14.05 -6.16
CA PRO A 4 8.71 14.88 -5.06
C PRO A 4 8.29 14.06 -3.83
N ILE A 5 8.08 12.75 -3.99
CA ILE A 5 7.58 11.87 -2.93
C ILE A 5 8.72 11.13 -2.24
N LEU A 6 9.80 10.82 -2.96
CA LEU A 6 10.93 10.04 -2.46
C LEU A 6 11.51 10.55 -1.12
N PRO A 7 11.68 11.87 -0.86
CA PRO A 7 12.13 12.37 0.44
C PRO A 7 11.16 12.08 1.59
N HIS A 8 9.87 11.94 1.27
CA HIS A 8 8.80 11.68 2.25
C HIS A 8 8.48 10.18 2.40
N SER A 9 9.05 9.34 1.53
CA SER A 9 8.84 7.90 1.54
C SER A 9 9.02 7.26 2.92
N PRO A 10 10.08 7.55 3.70
CA PRO A 10 10.28 6.92 5.01
C PRO A 10 9.18 7.26 6.02
N SER A 11 8.68 8.50 6.03
CA SER A 11 7.62 8.92 6.94
C SER A 11 6.27 8.29 6.58
N ILE A 12 5.98 8.21 5.29
CA ILE A 12 4.74 7.63 4.78
C ILE A 12 4.76 6.11 4.95
N SER A 13 5.89 5.45 4.67
CA SER A 13 6.01 4.00 4.85
C SER A 13 5.90 3.58 6.31
N ALA A 14 6.51 4.34 7.23
CA ALA A 14 6.35 4.11 8.68
C ALA A 14 4.88 4.24 9.11
N TYR A 15 4.17 5.24 8.60
CA TYR A 15 2.74 5.41 8.85
C TYR A 15 1.92 4.27 8.27
N MET A 16 2.12 3.90 7.01
CA MET A 16 1.37 2.81 6.37
C MET A 16 1.68 1.45 6.98
N SER A 17 2.88 1.26 7.54
CA SER A 17 3.27 -0.01 8.18
C SER A 17 2.42 -0.38 9.38
N VAL A 18 1.77 0.58 10.06
CA VAL A 18 0.82 0.27 11.14
C VAL A 18 -0.56 -0.18 10.62
N HIS A 19 -0.84 0.03 9.34
CA HIS A 19 -2.08 -0.36 8.68
C HIS A 19 -1.92 -1.70 7.94
N GLU A 20 -1.54 -2.75 8.67
CA GLU A 20 -1.26 -4.09 8.11
C GLU A 20 -2.42 -4.65 7.28
N ALA A 21 -3.67 -4.43 7.72
CA ALA A 21 -4.86 -4.90 6.99
C ALA A 21 -4.99 -4.27 5.59
N THR A 22 -4.74 -2.96 5.50
CA THR A 22 -4.78 -2.23 4.23
C THR A 22 -3.62 -2.64 3.32
N ASN A 23 -2.42 -2.79 3.89
CA ASN A 23 -1.26 -3.31 3.15
C ASN A 23 -1.55 -4.70 2.59
N LEU A 24 -2.23 -5.54 3.37
CA LEU A 24 -2.59 -6.89 2.97
C LEU A 24 -3.62 -6.87 1.83
N ALA A 25 -4.61 -5.99 1.90
CA ALA A 25 -5.57 -5.80 0.81
C ALA A 25 -4.87 -5.41 -0.49
N TYR A 26 -3.89 -4.50 -0.44
CA TYR A 26 -3.11 -4.14 -1.64
C TYR A 26 -2.37 -5.32 -2.25
N VAL A 27 -1.68 -6.10 -1.42
CA VAL A 27 -0.90 -7.25 -1.88
C VAL A 27 -1.80 -8.34 -2.47
N ARG A 28 -2.94 -8.62 -1.84
CA ARG A 28 -3.89 -9.62 -2.33
C ARG A 28 -4.53 -9.18 -3.65
N TYR A 29 -5.04 -7.95 -3.70
CA TYR A 29 -5.78 -7.47 -4.86
C TYR A 29 -4.87 -7.00 -6.01
N PHE A 30 -4.01 -6.01 -5.79
CA PHE A 30 -3.14 -5.48 -6.85
C PHE A 30 -1.90 -6.34 -7.09
N GLY A 31 -1.38 -6.94 -6.02
CA GLY A 31 -0.25 -7.88 -6.13
C GLY A 31 -0.64 -9.27 -6.61
N GLN A 32 -1.94 -9.59 -6.65
CA GLN A 32 -2.46 -10.92 -7.01
C GLN A 32 -1.86 -12.04 -6.14
N VAL A 33 -1.58 -11.74 -4.87
CA VAL A 33 -1.03 -12.69 -3.90
C VAL A 33 -2.08 -12.99 -2.82
N ASP A 34 -3.14 -13.71 -3.18
CA ASP A 34 -4.26 -14.02 -2.28
C ASP A 34 -3.83 -14.72 -0.98
N GLN A 35 -2.77 -15.53 -1.05
CA GLN A 35 -2.23 -16.30 0.08
C GLN A 35 -1.38 -15.46 1.05
N ALA A 36 -1.18 -14.16 0.78
CA ALA A 36 -0.52 -13.27 1.72
C ALA A 36 -1.31 -13.25 3.04
N THR A 37 -0.59 -13.31 4.16
CA THR A 37 -1.16 -13.24 5.51
C THR A 37 -0.71 -11.99 6.27
N LYS A 38 0.44 -11.43 5.89
CA LYS A 38 0.98 -10.17 6.41
C LYS A 38 1.54 -9.34 5.28
N ALA A 39 1.50 -8.03 5.43
CA ALA A 39 2.11 -7.09 4.51
C ALA A 39 2.58 -5.82 5.23
N THR A 40 3.77 -5.37 4.84
CA THR A 40 4.45 -4.21 5.40
C THR A 40 4.82 -3.25 4.28
N PHE A 41 4.45 -1.99 4.45
CA PHE A 41 4.77 -0.96 3.46
C PHE A 41 6.25 -0.58 3.54
N LYS A 42 7.01 -0.79 2.46
CA LYS A 42 8.47 -0.60 2.48
C LYS A 42 8.90 0.80 2.04
N SER A 43 8.44 1.21 0.86
CA SER A 43 8.80 2.49 0.25
C SER A 43 7.78 2.88 -0.81
N LEU A 44 7.79 4.15 -1.21
CA LEU A 44 7.06 4.64 -2.36
C LEU A 44 7.81 5.75 -3.08
N ASN A 45 7.40 5.98 -4.31
CA ASN A 45 7.84 7.10 -5.14
C ASN A 45 6.61 7.70 -5.85
N ALA A 46 6.79 8.67 -6.75
CA ALA A 46 5.70 9.31 -7.46
C ALA A 46 4.89 8.37 -8.37
N ARG A 47 5.41 7.17 -8.69
CA ARG A 47 4.84 6.27 -9.71
C ARG A 47 4.34 4.95 -9.14
N GLN A 48 4.94 4.46 -8.07
CA GLN A 48 4.63 3.17 -7.48
C GLN A 48 5.03 3.12 -6.00
N PHE A 49 4.49 2.12 -5.31
CA PHE A 49 4.85 1.78 -3.96
C PHE A 49 5.20 0.30 -3.83
N THR A 50 6.05 -0.01 -2.88
CA THR A 50 6.60 -1.34 -2.66
C THR A 50 6.18 -1.83 -1.28
N LEU A 51 5.64 -3.05 -1.23
CA LEU A 51 5.31 -3.73 0.02
C LEU A 51 6.03 -5.07 0.09
N ASP A 52 6.47 -5.40 1.29
CA ASP A 52 6.95 -6.73 1.63
C ASP A 52 5.75 -7.52 2.16
N TYR A 53 5.58 -8.77 1.75
CA TYR A 53 4.51 -9.64 2.22
C TYR A 53 5.05 -10.96 2.77
N THR A 54 4.24 -11.62 3.58
CA THR A 54 4.52 -12.95 4.10
C THR A 54 3.34 -13.87 3.80
N LEU A 55 3.63 -15.00 3.19
CA LEU A 55 2.67 -16.07 2.93
C LEU A 55 2.45 -16.93 4.17
N SER A 56 1.39 -17.74 4.15
CA SER A 56 1.06 -18.65 5.25
C SER A 56 2.12 -19.73 5.52
N ASP A 57 2.95 -20.06 4.54
CA ASP A 57 4.07 -21.00 4.66
C ASP A 57 5.34 -20.36 5.27
N GLY A 58 5.30 -19.06 5.56
CA GLY A 58 6.44 -18.29 6.06
C GLY A 58 7.32 -17.69 4.95
N THR A 59 7.02 -17.95 3.68
CA THR A 59 7.73 -17.36 2.54
C THR A 59 7.48 -15.86 2.52
N THR A 60 8.56 -15.08 2.46
CA THR A 60 8.49 -13.63 2.27
C THR A 60 8.70 -13.28 0.82
N GLY A 61 7.98 -12.26 0.36
CA GLY A 61 8.13 -11.71 -0.99
C GLY A 61 7.99 -10.20 -0.97
N GLN A 62 8.21 -9.59 -2.12
CA GLN A 62 8.05 -8.16 -2.31
C GLN A 62 7.24 -7.91 -3.57
N VAL A 63 6.32 -6.96 -3.49
CA VAL A 63 5.49 -6.53 -4.62
C VAL A 63 5.60 -5.02 -4.81
N SER A 64 5.68 -4.58 -6.05
CA SER A 64 5.63 -3.17 -6.41
C SER A 64 4.35 -2.88 -7.18
N ILE A 65 3.51 -2.01 -6.64
CA ILE A 65 2.21 -1.66 -7.18
C ILE A 65 2.30 -0.24 -7.76
N PRO A 66 2.07 -0.06 -9.08
CA PRO A 66 2.01 1.26 -9.68
C PRO A 66 0.75 2.01 -9.26
N PHE A 67 0.88 3.32 -9.05
CA PHE A 67 -0.27 4.19 -8.89
C PHE A 67 -1.00 4.34 -10.21
N LYS A 68 -2.34 4.39 -10.17
CA LYS A 68 -3.17 4.67 -11.36
C LYS A 68 -2.85 6.04 -11.95
N THR A 69 -2.52 7.00 -11.10
CA THR A 69 -2.12 8.35 -11.49
C THR A 69 -0.81 8.69 -10.78
N PRO A 70 0.23 9.13 -11.50
CA PRO A 70 1.47 9.57 -10.88
C PRO A 70 1.21 10.70 -9.91
N LEU A 71 1.76 10.58 -8.71
CA LEU A 71 1.67 11.58 -7.66
C LEU A 71 2.58 12.76 -8.01
N THR A 72 2.03 13.96 -7.95
CA THR A 72 2.80 15.19 -8.15
C THR A 72 3.13 15.86 -6.83
N ASP A 73 2.30 15.65 -5.80
CA ASP A 73 2.48 16.21 -4.47
C ASP A 73 2.30 15.16 -3.36
N ARG A 74 2.95 15.38 -2.22
CA ARG A 74 2.78 14.57 -1.00
C ARG A 74 1.33 14.54 -0.54
N GLN A 75 0.60 15.64 -0.69
CA GLN A 75 -0.80 15.73 -0.26
C GLN A 75 -1.70 14.77 -1.05
N GLU A 76 -1.33 14.39 -2.28
CA GLU A 76 -2.07 13.44 -3.11
C GLU A 76 -1.85 11.98 -2.70
N VAL A 77 -0.75 11.67 -2.00
CA VAL A 77 -0.42 10.30 -1.60
C VAL A 77 -1.56 9.68 -0.77
N ARG A 78 -2.05 10.43 0.22
CA ARG A 78 -3.10 9.98 1.14
C ARG A 78 -4.40 9.60 0.42
N PRO A 79 -5.07 10.52 -0.33
CA PRO A 79 -6.32 10.20 -1.00
C PRO A 79 -6.16 9.13 -2.08
N VAL A 80 -5.00 9.06 -2.75
CA VAL A 80 -4.74 8.00 -3.76
C VAL A 80 -4.62 6.63 -3.10
N LEU A 81 -3.86 6.52 -2.02
CA LEU A 81 -3.78 5.27 -1.24
C LEU A 81 -5.17 4.91 -0.72
N GLU A 82 -5.89 5.84 -0.09
CA GLU A 82 -7.24 5.56 0.41
C GLU A 82 -8.19 5.06 -0.68
N SER A 83 -8.17 5.68 -1.86
CA SER A 83 -8.98 5.23 -2.99
C SER A 83 -8.59 3.82 -3.47
N MET A 84 -7.29 3.53 -3.57
CA MET A 84 -6.82 2.20 -3.97
C MET A 84 -7.13 1.15 -2.90
N ALA A 85 -7.04 1.50 -1.61
CA ALA A 85 -7.38 0.64 -0.49
C ALA A 85 -8.85 0.27 -0.55
N LYS A 86 -9.72 1.27 -0.73
CA LYS A 86 -11.15 1.08 -0.86
C LYS A 86 -11.50 0.15 -2.02
N GLU A 87 -10.85 0.31 -3.16
CA GLU A 87 -11.04 -0.58 -4.32
C GLU A 87 -10.61 -2.02 -4.02
N ALA A 88 -9.46 -2.22 -3.37
CA ALA A 88 -9.01 -3.55 -2.96
C ALA A 88 -9.92 -4.20 -1.93
N GLU A 89 -10.35 -3.44 -0.91
CA GLU A 89 -11.27 -3.93 0.13
C GLU A 89 -12.64 -4.30 -0.43
N ASP A 90 -13.20 -3.47 -1.32
CA ASP A 90 -14.48 -3.73 -1.98
C ASP A 90 -14.41 -4.98 -2.87
N ALA A 91 -13.33 -5.09 -3.67
CA ALA A 91 -13.11 -6.25 -4.53
C ALA A 91 -12.90 -7.56 -3.75
N LEU A 92 -12.28 -7.49 -2.57
CA LEU A 92 -12.06 -8.64 -1.69
C LEU A 92 -13.26 -8.91 -0.76
N GLY A 93 -14.29 -8.06 -0.77
CA GLY A 93 -15.45 -8.16 0.13
C GLY A 93 -15.08 -7.98 1.61
N LEU A 94 -14.00 -7.27 1.91
CA LEU A 94 -13.56 -7.02 3.28
C LEU A 94 -14.44 -5.95 3.93
N VAL A 95 -14.88 -6.19 5.17
CA VAL A 95 -15.60 -5.18 5.94
C VAL A 95 -14.64 -4.03 6.23
N ARG A 96 -14.95 -2.83 5.70
CA ARG A 96 -14.17 -1.60 5.91
C ARG A 96 -13.88 -1.42 7.39
N LYS A 97 -12.62 -1.62 7.77
CA LYS A 97 -12.13 -1.11 9.05
C LYS A 97 -11.77 0.33 8.77
N GLU A 98 -12.61 1.24 9.23
CA GLU A 98 -12.38 2.68 9.05
C GLU A 98 -10.94 3.00 9.45
N MET A 99 -10.13 3.36 8.46
CA MET A 99 -8.80 3.89 8.75
C MET A 99 -9.04 5.22 9.47
N MET A 100 -9.00 5.21 10.79
CA MET A 100 -8.97 6.43 11.59
C MET A 100 -7.62 7.11 11.33
N PHE A 101 -7.58 7.93 10.28
CA PHE A 101 -6.51 8.86 10.02
C PHE A 101 -6.68 10.05 10.98
N PHE A 102 -5.97 10.03 12.12
CA PHE A 102 -5.84 11.20 12.99
C PHE A 102 -4.93 12.27 12.35
#